data_AF-A0AAU2BVD4-F1
#
_entry.id   AF-A0AAU2BVD4-F1
#
_cell.length_a   1.000
_cell.length_b   1.000
_cell.length_c   1.000
_cell.angle_alpha   90.00
_cell.angle_beta   90.00
_cell.angle_gamma   90.00
#
_symmetry.space_group_name_H-M   'P 1'
#
loop_
_entity.id
_entity.type
_entity.pdbx_description
1 polymer ?
#
loop_
_entity_poly.entity_id
_entity_poly.type
_entity_poly.pdbx_seq_one_letter_code
_entity_poly.pdbx_strand_id
1 'polypeptide(L)'
;MDFLYAALDGSSPLFGHIEWDNFDELTSLDVVLRRRRRTSLREGRQFLRGYAWVTVCPAELAARLGGAAALEDSGAFHRVLPLRAGGVLLQASATMDGYTDRVMERVFETLAPVLPPGEPRPDPAHPYTRFVPRDAATVR
;
A
#
# COMPACT_ATOMS: atom_id res chain seq x y z
N MET A 1 -7.43 13.31 -4.89
CA MET A 1 -5.97 13.15 -4.70
C MET A 1 -5.29 14.43 -4.26
N ASP A 2 -5.57 15.57 -4.88
CA ASP A 2 -4.81 16.81 -4.64
C ASP A 2 -4.92 17.33 -3.19
N PHE A 3 -6.09 17.20 -2.54
CA PHE A 3 -6.24 17.48 -1.11
C PHE A 3 -5.31 16.64 -0.24
N LEU A 4 -5.27 15.32 -0.46
CA LEU A 4 -4.45 14.40 0.32
C LEU A 4 -2.95 14.67 0.06
N TYR A 5 -2.58 14.94 -1.19
CA TYR A 5 -1.23 15.36 -1.52
C TYR A 5 -0.84 16.61 -0.74
N ALA A 6 -1.65 17.67 -0.78
CA ALA A 6 -1.37 18.93 -0.07
C ALA A 6 -1.23 18.74 1.44
N ALA A 7 -2.05 17.87 2.05
CA ALA A 7 -1.96 17.57 3.47
C ALA A 7 -0.67 16.82 3.86
N LEU A 8 -0.15 15.97 2.96
CA LEU A 8 0.99 15.11 3.21
C LEU A 8 2.33 15.70 2.75
N ASP A 9 2.33 16.62 1.78
CA ASP A 9 3.53 17.09 1.06
C ASP A 9 4.63 17.63 1.99
N GLY A 10 4.22 18.31 3.06
CA GLY A 10 5.11 18.87 4.08
C GLY A 10 5.47 17.92 5.23
N SER A 11 5.05 16.65 5.18
CA SER A 11 5.25 15.66 6.24
C SER A 11 6.08 14.47 5.74
N SER A 12 6.75 13.74 6.65
CA SER A 12 7.33 12.42 6.36
C SER A 12 6.37 11.34 6.86
N PRO A 13 5.29 11.03 6.11
CA PRO A 13 4.23 10.15 6.59
C PRO A 13 4.73 8.70 6.63
N LEU A 14 4.36 8.02 7.71
CA LEU A 14 4.59 6.58 7.87
C LEU A 14 3.49 5.75 7.19
N PHE A 15 2.28 6.28 7.17
CA PHE A 15 1.09 5.56 6.73
C PHE A 15 0.00 6.53 6.30
N GLY A 16 -0.79 6.07 5.34
CA GLY A 16 -2.00 6.72 4.85
C GLY A 16 -2.56 5.84 3.73
N HIS A 17 -3.87 5.67 3.72
CA HIS A 17 -4.54 4.91 2.67
C HIS A 17 -5.98 5.38 2.48
N ILE A 18 -6.55 5.04 1.34
CA ILE A 18 -8.00 5.11 1.11
C ILE A 18 -8.40 3.77 0.50
N GLU A 19 -9.36 3.10 1.13
CA GLU A 19 -9.82 1.74 0.81
C GLU A 19 -11.32 1.75 0.54
N TRP A 20 -11.80 0.76 -0.23
CA TRP A 20 -13.23 0.54 -0.41
C TRP A 20 -13.81 -0.23 0.78
N ASP A 21 -14.81 0.35 1.43
CA ASP A 21 -15.64 -0.31 2.46
C ASP A 21 -14.86 -0.94 3.63
N ASN A 22 -13.69 -0.37 3.93
CA ASN A 22 -12.91 -0.70 5.11
C ASN A 22 -12.38 0.59 5.75
N PHE A 23 -12.91 0.92 6.92
CA PHE A 23 -12.62 2.15 7.67
C PHE A 23 -11.93 1.84 9.01
N ASP A 24 -11.47 0.61 9.22
CA ASP A 24 -10.72 0.24 10.41
C ASP A 24 -9.29 0.80 10.33
N GLU A 25 -8.69 1.02 11.50
CA GLU A 25 -7.27 1.31 11.59
C GLU A 25 -6.42 0.11 11.17
N LEU A 26 -6.96 -1.12 11.15
CA LEU A 26 -6.30 -2.31 10.61
C LEU A 26 -6.35 -2.35 9.08
N THR A 27 -5.19 -2.52 8.45
CA THR A 27 -5.17 -2.70 6.99
C THR A 27 -5.65 -4.09 6.61
N SER A 28 -6.13 -4.25 5.38
CA SER A 28 -6.46 -5.55 4.80
C SER A 28 -5.30 -6.56 4.95
N LEU A 29 -4.06 -6.10 4.75
CA LEU A 29 -2.86 -6.93 4.90
C LEU A 29 -2.57 -7.30 6.37
N ASP A 30 -2.81 -6.40 7.32
CA ASP A 30 -2.66 -6.70 8.74
C ASP A 30 -3.63 -7.80 9.19
N VAL A 31 -4.88 -7.75 8.71
CA VAL A 31 -5.90 -8.77 9.01
C VAL A 31 -5.45 -10.13 8.52
N VAL A 32 -5.12 -10.24 7.23
CA VAL A 32 -4.85 -11.56 6.61
C VAL A 32 -3.50 -12.15 7.00
N LEU A 33 -2.53 -11.32 7.41
CA LEU A 33 -1.26 -11.78 7.99
C LEU A 33 -1.30 -11.87 9.53
N ARG A 34 -2.46 -11.61 10.15
CA ARG A 34 -2.65 -11.61 11.61
C ARG A 34 -1.64 -10.71 12.35
N ARG A 35 -1.26 -9.60 11.73
CA ARG A 35 -0.35 -8.60 12.29
C ARG A 35 -1.11 -7.71 13.25
N ARG A 36 -0.56 -7.51 14.44
CA ARG A 36 -1.12 -6.56 15.41
C ARG A 36 -0.84 -5.13 14.93
N ARG A 37 -1.84 -4.25 15.01
CA ARG A 37 -1.73 -2.81 14.67
C ARG A 37 -0.43 -2.17 15.20
N ARG A 38 -0.17 -2.29 16.51
CA ARG A 38 1.02 -1.68 17.15
C ARG A 38 2.34 -2.21 16.59
N THR A 39 2.40 -3.48 16.20
CA THR A 39 3.58 -4.09 15.56
C THR A 39 3.73 -3.55 14.15
N SER A 40 2.66 -3.58 13.37
CA SER A 40 2.67 -3.12 11.98
C SER A 40 3.06 -1.64 11.82
N LEU A 41 2.62 -0.78 12.73
CA LEU A 41 3.01 0.63 12.77
C LEU A 41 4.50 0.79 13.13
N ARG A 42 4.99 0.04 14.13
CA ARG A 42 6.41 0.12 14.52
C ARG A 42 7.34 -0.31 13.39
N GLU A 43 6.92 -1.27 12.59
CA GLU A 43 7.64 -1.78 11.43
C GLU A 43 7.41 -0.94 10.16
N GLY A 44 6.61 0.13 10.18
CA GLY A 44 6.11 0.79 8.96
C GLY A 44 7.18 1.41 8.03
N ARG A 45 8.42 1.59 8.52
CA ARG A 45 9.58 2.01 7.68
C ARG A 45 10.41 0.83 7.16
N GLN A 46 10.18 -0.37 7.70
CA GLN A 46 10.79 -1.63 7.26
C GLN A 46 9.87 -2.41 6.33
N PHE A 47 8.55 -2.38 6.58
CA PHE A 47 7.54 -3.03 5.76
C PHE A 47 6.38 -2.09 5.52
N LEU A 48 5.91 -2.04 4.27
CA LEU A 48 4.72 -1.29 3.91
C LEU A 48 3.52 -1.97 4.56
N ARG A 49 2.75 -1.20 5.30
CA ARG A 49 1.69 -1.72 6.16
C ARG A 49 0.56 -2.40 5.39
N GLY A 50 0.33 -2.00 4.15
CA GLY A 50 -0.66 -2.57 3.25
C GLY A 50 -0.70 -1.80 1.95
N TYR A 51 -1.61 -2.20 1.07
CA TYR A 51 -1.90 -1.56 -0.20
C TYR A 51 -3.42 -1.44 -0.34
N ALA A 52 -3.87 -0.33 -0.92
CA ALA A 52 -5.27 0.00 -1.16
C ALA A 52 -5.37 0.86 -2.43
N TRP A 53 -6.58 1.35 -2.76
CA TRP A 53 -6.78 2.24 -3.92
C TRP A 53 -5.84 3.45 -3.88
N VAL A 54 -5.71 4.07 -2.71
CA VAL A 54 -4.68 5.08 -2.45
C VAL A 54 -3.77 4.57 -1.35
N THR A 55 -2.45 4.66 -1.56
CA THR A 55 -1.44 4.18 -0.62
C THR A 55 -0.33 5.22 -0.46
N VAL A 56 0.02 5.53 0.79
CA VAL A 56 1.24 6.29 1.11
C VAL A 56 2.38 5.31 1.32
N CYS A 57 3.45 5.47 0.54
CA CYS A 57 4.70 4.73 0.67
C CYS A 57 5.77 5.61 1.34
N PRO A 58 6.27 5.26 2.54
CA PRO A 58 7.34 5.98 3.21
C PRO A 58 8.62 6.07 2.38
N ALA A 59 9.45 7.08 2.66
CA ALA A 59 10.65 7.40 1.89
C ALA A 59 11.62 6.22 1.76
N GLU A 60 11.85 5.48 2.84
CA GLU A 60 12.77 4.34 2.89
C GLU A 60 12.30 3.20 2.00
N LEU A 61 10.98 2.99 1.96
CA LEU A 61 10.37 1.94 1.14
C LEU A 61 10.30 2.36 -0.32
N ALA A 62 9.95 3.62 -0.60
CA ALA A 62 9.97 4.16 -1.95
C ALA A 62 11.38 4.08 -2.55
N ALA A 63 12.43 4.38 -1.78
CA ALA A 63 13.81 4.23 -2.22
C ALA A 63 14.17 2.77 -2.54
N ARG A 64 13.73 1.80 -1.72
CA ARG A 64 13.91 0.36 -1.99
C ARG A 64 13.18 -0.12 -3.24
N LEU A 65 12.12 0.58 -3.65
CA LEU A 65 11.37 0.33 -4.88
C LEU A 65 11.95 1.07 -6.10
N GLY A 66 13.12 1.71 -5.97
CA GLY A 66 13.76 2.47 -7.06
C GLY A 66 13.29 3.93 -7.18
N GLY A 67 12.49 4.41 -6.22
CA GLY A 67 11.99 5.78 -6.17
C GLY A 67 10.72 6.00 -7.00
N ALA A 68 10.25 7.26 -7.04
CA ALA A 68 9.00 7.61 -7.71
C ALA A 68 9.01 7.32 -9.22
N ALA A 69 10.13 7.58 -9.90
CA ALA A 69 10.25 7.31 -11.35
C ALA A 69 10.09 5.80 -11.67
N ALA A 70 10.74 4.91 -10.91
CA ALA A 70 10.56 3.47 -11.09
C ALA A 70 9.12 3.02 -10.82
N LEU A 71 8.45 3.65 -9.83
CA LEU A 71 7.04 3.40 -9.55
C LEU A 71 6.12 3.88 -10.68
N GLU A 72 6.44 5.01 -11.33
CA GLU A 72 5.72 5.47 -12.53
C GLU A 72 5.93 4.50 -13.71
N ASP A 73 7.18 4.15 -13.99
CA ASP A 73 7.57 3.26 -15.10
C ASP A 73 7.00 1.84 -14.95
N SER A 74 6.67 1.41 -13.72
CA SER A 74 6.01 0.12 -13.46
C SER A 74 4.66 -0.03 -14.16
N GLY A 75 3.98 1.09 -14.47
CA GLY A 75 2.62 1.09 -15.04
C GLY A 75 1.54 0.53 -14.10
N ALA A 76 1.86 0.30 -12.82
CA ALA A 76 0.92 -0.23 -11.84
C ALA A 76 -0.02 0.83 -11.26
N PHE A 77 0.35 2.10 -11.34
CA PHE A 77 -0.38 3.22 -10.74
C PHE A 77 -0.91 4.17 -11.81
N HIS A 78 -2.10 4.73 -11.56
CA HIS A 78 -2.66 5.81 -12.36
C HIS A 78 -1.95 7.14 -12.09
N ARG A 79 -1.61 7.41 -10.82
CA ARG A 79 -0.81 8.57 -10.41
C ARG A 79 0.20 8.16 -9.36
N VAL A 80 1.40 8.70 -9.49
CA VAL A 80 2.49 8.62 -8.52
C VAL A 80 2.86 10.06 -8.19
N LEU A 81 2.87 10.40 -6.90
CA LEU A 81 3.07 11.78 -6.46
C LEU A 81 4.16 11.79 -5.38
N PRO A 82 5.43 12.09 -5.73
CA PRO A 82 6.48 12.21 -4.73
C PRO A 82 6.20 13.36 -3.77
N LEU A 83 6.40 13.13 -2.47
CA LEU A 83 6.18 14.14 -1.43
C LEU A 83 7.49 14.88 -1.13
N ARG A 84 7.42 16.20 -0.92
CA ARG A 84 8.61 17.04 -0.68
C ARG A 84 9.39 16.64 0.58
N ALA A 85 8.69 16.27 1.65
CA ALA A 85 9.32 15.80 2.89
C ALA A 85 9.62 14.29 2.91
N GLY A 86 9.49 13.62 1.76
CA GLY A 86 9.88 12.23 1.54
C GLY A 86 8.70 11.26 1.50
N GLY A 87 8.86 10.19 0.71
CA GLY A 87 7.81 9.22 0.43
C GLY A 87 7.04 9.57 -0.84
N VAL A 88 6.05 8.74 -1.14
CA VAL A 88 5.27 8.83 -2.38
C VAL A 88 3.82 8.50 -2.09
N LEU A 89 2.90 9.30 -2.63
CA LEU A 89 1.48 9.03 -2.63
C LEU A 89 1.09 8.34 -3.95
N LEU A 90 0.53 7.14 -3.84
CA LEU A 90 0.22 6.26 -4.96
C LEU A 90 -1.29 6.14 -5.12
N GLN A 91 -1.78 6.27 -6.35
CA GLN A 91 -3.17 6.02 -6.72
C GLN A 91 -3.23 4.90 -7.75
N ALA A 92 -3.86 3.78 -7.38
CA ALA A 92 -3.90 2.58 -8.20
C ALA A 92 -4.71 2.74 -9.50
N SER A 93 -5.85 3.43 -9.44
CA SER A 93 -6.76 3.66 -10.57
C SER A 93 -7.37 5.06 -10.50
N ALA A 94 -7.84 5.61 -11.63
CA ALA A 94 -8.43 6.96 -11.68
C ALA A 94 -9.60 7.15 -10.70
N THR A 95 -10.43 6.13 -10.56
CA THR A 95 -11.57 6.09 -9.64
C THR A 95 -11.46 4.87 -8.73
N MET A 96 -12.16 4.92 -7.60
CA MET A 96 -12.26 3.80 -6.66
C MET A 96 -12.91 2.57 -7.32
N ASP A 97 -13.97 2.76 -8.11
CA ASP A 97 -14.61 1.68 -8.89
C ASP A 97 -13.65 1.01 -9.89
N GLY A 98 -12.65 1.76 -10.37
CA GLY A 98 -11.60 1.25 -11.23
C GLY A 98 -10.57 0.37 -10.51
N TYR A 99 -10.60 0.29 -9.17
CA TYR A 99 -9.67 -0.52 -8.37
C TYR A 99 -10.11 -1.99 -8.34
N THR A 100 -10.10 -2.60 -9.52
CA THR A 100 -10.43 -4.03 -9.74
C THR A 100 -9.34 -4.94 -9.18
N ASP A 101 -9.63 -6.24 -9.07
CA ASP A 101 -8.66 -7.23 -8.58
C ASP A 101 -7.40 -7.29 -9.46
N ARG A 102 -7.54 -7.13 -10.77
CA ARG A 102 -6.39 -7.03 -11.70
C ARG A 102 -5.52 -5.80 -11.44
N VAL A 103 -6.12 -4.68 -11.02
CA VAL A 103 -5.35 -3.48 -10.64
C VAL A 103 -4.65 -3.74 -9.29
N MET A 104 -5.36 -4.32 -8.34
CA MET A 104 -4.82 -4.70 -7.03
C MET A 104 -3.63 -5.67 -7.17
N GLU A 105 -3.71 -6.65 -8.08
CA GLU A 105 -2.62 -7.60 -8.36
C GLU A 105 -1.35 -6.91 -8.87
N ARG A 106 -1.47 -5.98 -9.82
CA ARG A 106 -0.31 -5.22 -10.33
C ARG A 106 0.32 -4.33 -9.27
N VAL A 107 -0.53 -3.70 -8.44
CA VAL A 107 -0.07 -2.92 -7.28
C VAL A 107 0.67 -3.81 -6.30
N PHE A 108 0.11 -4.97 -5.96
CA PHE A 108 0.74 -5.94 -5.08
C PHE A 108 2.10 -6.38 -5.60
N GLU A 109 2.21 -6.76 -6.88
CA GLU A 109 3.47 -7.21 -7.48
C GLU A 109 4.54 -6.12 -7.43
N THR A 110 4.16 -4.88 -7.73
CA THR A 110 5.07 -3.74 -7.68
C THR A 110 5.54 -3.43 -6.25
N LEU A 111 4.65 -3.58 -5.26
CA LEU A 111 4.96 -3.28 -3.85
C LEU A 111 5.55 -4.47 -3.08
N ALA A 112 5.47 -5.69 -3.61
CA ALA A 112 5.90 -6.91 -2.94
C ALA A 112 7.30 -6.85 -2.29
N PRO A 113 8.33 -6.23 -2.90
CA PRO A 113 9.67 -6.13 -2.29
C PRO A 113 9.72 -5.39 -0.95
N VAL A 114 8.68 -4.63 -0.62
CA VAL A 114 8.56 -3.90 0.66
C VAL A 114 7.39 -4.36 1.51
N LEU A 115 6.60 -5.33 1.07
CA LEU A 115 5.54 -5.92 1.89
C LEU A 115 6.13 -6.90 2.92
N PRO A 116 5.48 -7.07 4.08
CA PRO A 116 5.88 -8.10 5.03
C PRO A 116 5.70 -9.50 4.42
N PRO A 117 6.63 -10.45 4.70
CA PRO A 117 6.49 -11.82 4.24
C PRO A 117 5.36 -12.54 5.00
N GLY A 118 4.85 -13.62 4.41
CA GLY A 118 3.87 -14.52 4.99
C GLY A 118 2.71 -14.83 4.06
N GLU A 119 2.17 -16.04 4.18
CA GLU A 119 1.01 -16.48 3.40
C GLU A 119 -0.28 -15.84 3.96
N PRO A 120 -1.00 -15.02 3.17
CA PRO A 120 -2.28 -14.42 3.58
C PRO A 120 -3.33 -15.49 3.87
N ARG A 121 -4.01 -15.37 5.00
CA ARG A 121 -5.13 -16.25 5.37
C ARG A 121 -6.41 -15.44 5.54
N PRO A 122 -7.52 -15.82 4.90
CA PRO A 122 -8.79 -15.15 5.11
C PRO A 122 -9.20 -15.25 6.58
N ASP A 123 -9.80 -14.17 7.10
CA ASP A 123 -10.33 -14.11 8.45
C ASP A 123 -11.87 -14.13 8.39
N PRO A 124 -12.54 -15.15 8.94
CA PRO A 124 -14.00 -15.21 8.98
C PRO A 124 -14.66 -14.00 9.67
N ALA A 125 -13.95 -13.29 10.56
CA ALA A 125 -14.46 -12.06 11.17
C ALA A 125 -14.46 -10.87 10.19
N HIS A 126 -13.71 -10.96 9.09
CA HIS A 126 -13.55 -9.91 8.08
C HIS A 126 -13.76 -10.49 6.67
N PRO A 127 -14.98 -10.98 6.35
CA PRO A 127 -15.24 -11.77 5.14
C PRO A 127 -15.07 -10.98 3.83
N TYR A 128 -15.06 -9.65 3.88
CA TYR A 128 -14.94 -8.77 2.72
C TYR A 128 -13.53 -8.18 2.55
N THR A 129 -12.55 -8.63 3.34
CA THR A 129 -11.17 -8.15 3.19
C THR A 129 -10.63 -8.49 1.80
N ARG A 130 -10.20 -7.45 1.07
CA ARG A 130 -9.57 -7.58 -0.25
C ARG A 130 -8.07 -7.74 -0.09
N PHE A 131 -7.52 -8.77 -0.71
CA PHE A 131 -6.08 -9.05 -0.70
C PHE A 131 -5.70 -9.97 -1.87
N VAL A 132 -4.44 -9.94 -2.27
CA VAL A 132 -3.87 -10.95 -3.16
C VAL A 132 -3.46 -12.18 -2.37
N PRO A 133 -3.94 -13.40 -2.70
CA PRO A 133 -3.65 -14.62 -1.94
C PRO A 133 -2.28 -15.21 -2.29
N ARG A 134 -1.22 -14.40 -2.14
CA ARG A 134 0.18 -14.78 -2.40
C ARG A 134 1.07 -14.20 -1.31
N ASP A 135 2.12 -14.94 -0.94
CA ASP A 135 3.18 -14.41 -0.08
C ASP A 135 4.06 -13.45 -0.89
N ALA A 136 4.23 -12.22 -0.40
CA ALA A 136 5.08 -11.21 -1.04
C ALA A 136 6.52 -11.69 -1.24
N ALA A 137 7.05 -12.55 -0.37
CA ALA A 137 8.40 -13.12 -0.48
C ALA A 137 8.58 -14.06 -1.69
N THR A 138 7.48 -14.48 -2.32
CA THR A 138 7.50 -15.36 -3.50
C THR A 138 7.45 -14.61 -4.83
N VAL A 139 7.15 -13.30 -4.78
CA VAL A 139 7.15 -12.43 -5.96
C VAL A 139 8.59 -12.01 -6.25
N ARG A 140 9.04 -12.21 -7.48
CA ARG A 140 10.39 -11.88 -7.95
C ARG A 140 10.39 -10.66 -8.83
#